data_AF-A0A2V8V9H8-F1
#
_entry.id   AF-A0A2V8V9H8-F1
#
_cell.length_a   1.000
_cell.length_b   1.000
_cell.length_c   1.000
_cell.angle_alpha   90.00
_cell.angle_beta   90.00
_cell.angle_gamma   90.00
#
_symmetry.space_group_name_H-M   'P 1'
#
loop_
_entity.id
_entity.type
_entity.pdbx_description
1 polymer ?
#
loop_
_entity_poly.entity_id
_entity_poly.type
_entity_poly.pdbx_seq_one_letter_code
_entity_poly.pdbx_strand_id
1 'polypeptide(L)'
;MDLSRIALMGHSRGGEAAATAAAFNRMKYDPEDANIHFDYGFAIKAVVAIAPADGQYKPAQHRWIEDVSYLTLQGAHDADVSSFMGSRQWEHVRYTQPGPWFKAEIFAYRANHGQFNTVWGRSDAGEPLSWLLNLKPLLPGSEQRRFSKTNIAGFLEVTLHDRLVYVHTLHQSLPGRIVLAGCFVRRGRRPHDNHGDGRTHRGREPVHLAGRPNSVAGG
;
A
#
# COMPACT_ATOMS: atom_id res chain seq x y z
N MET A 1 -1.38 24.53 8.86
CA MET A 1 -0.93 23.32 8.13
C MET A 1 -0.23 22.42 9.14
N ASP A 2 -0.44 21.10 9.06
CA ASP A 2 0.18 20.12 9.97
C ASP A 2 1.30 19.37 9.23
N LEU A 3 2.55 19.67 9.57
CA LEU A 3 3.73 19.04 8.97
C LEU A 3 4.08 17.68 9.58
N SER A 4 3.34 17.24 10.62
CA SER A 4 3.52 15.91 11.21
C SER A 4 2.83 14.79 10.41
N ARG A 5 2.00 15.15 9.42
CA ARG A 5 1.20 14.24 8.61
C ARG A 5 1.21 14.64 7.14
N ILE A 6 2.28 14.28 6.44
CA ILE A 6 2.50 14.67 5.04
C ILE A 6 2.12 13.53 4.10
N ALA A 7 1.46 13.84 2.99
CA ALA A 7 1.32 12.94 1.86
C ALA A 7 1.95 13.54 0.60
N LEU A 8 2.61 12.69 -0.20
CA LEU A 8 3.08 13.05 -1.54
C LEU A 8 2.18 12.41 -2.58
N MET A 9 1.88 13.14 -3.65
CA MET A 9 1.03 12.65 -4.73
C MET A 9 1.55 13.14 -6.07
N GLY A 10 1.50 12.27 -7.07
CA GLY A 10 1.82 12.65 -8.43
C GLY A 10 1.20 11.74 -9.48
N HIS A 11 1.14 12.26 -10.70
CA HIS A 11 0.57 11.59 -11.87
C HIS A 11 1.65 11.29 -12.91
N SER A 12 1.63 10.11 -13.53
CA SER A 12 2.61 9.73 -14.56
C SER A 12 4.04 9.82 -14.01
N ARG A 13 4.92 10.61 -14.63
CA ARG A 13 6.27 10.92 -14.13
C ARG A 13 6.27 11.55 -12.73
N GLY A 14 5.23 12.32 -12.40
CA GLY A 14 5.05 12.85 -11.06
C GLY A 14 4.81 11.77 -10.01
N GLY A 15 4.21 10.63 -10.39
CA GLY A 15 4.05 9.48 -9.51
C GLY A 15 5.39 8.85 -9.15
N GLU A 16 6.27 8.67 -10.15
CA GLU A 16 7.67 8.24 -9.92
C GLU A 16 8.44 9.22 -9.05
N ALA A 17 8.26 10.53 -9.26
CA ALA A 17 8.88 11.56 -8.45
C ALA A 17 8.39 11.52 -6.99
N ALA A 18 7.09 11.34 -6.75
CA ALA A 18 6.52 11.24 -5.39
C ALA A 18 7.06 10.00 -4.65
N ALA A 19 7.13 8.85 -5.33
CA ALA A 19 7.72 7.63 -4.80
C ALA A 19 9.22 7.81 -4.49
N THR A 20 9.97 8.43 -5.40
CA THR A 20 11.41 8.70 -5.25
C THR A 20 11.67 9.66 -4.09
N ALA A 21 10.90 10.74 -3.97
CA ALA A 21 11.01 11.68 -2.86
C ALA A 21 10.76 11.01 -1.51
N ALA A 22 9.79 10.09 -1.43
CA ALA A 22 9.54 9.32 -0.21
C ALA A 22 10.72 8.40 0.16
N ALA A 23 11.37 7.78 -0.82
CA ALA A 23 12.58 6.98 -0.59
C ALA A 23 13.75 7.86 -0.11
N PHE A 24 14.00 8.99 -0.79
CA PHE A 24 15.10 9.92 -0.47
C PHE A 24 14.96 10.54 0.92
N ASN A 25 13.72 10.79 1.36
CA ASN A 25 13.43 11.37 2.67
C ASN A 25 13.96 10.55 3.87
N ARG A 26 14.31 9.27 3.67
CA ARG A 26 14.93 8.41 4.69
C ARG A 26 16.42 8.16 4.47
N MET A 27 16.97 8.57 3.33
CA MET A 27 18.38 8.40 3.01
C MET A 27 19.20 9.52 3.64
N LYS A 28 20.44 9.20 4.00
CA LYS A 28 21.41 10.19 4.53
C LYS A 28 22.23 10.86 3.43
N TYR A 29 22.27 10.25 2.26
CA TYR A 29 23.13 10.64 1.15
C TYR A 29 22.40 10.44 -0.16
N ASP A 30 22.77 11.23 -1.16
CA ASP A 30 22.36 10.98 -2.53
C ASP A 30 22.87 9.61 -3.01
N PRO A 31 22.03 8.81 -3.69
CA PRO A 31 22.42 7.47 -4.13
C PRO A 31 23.47 7.47 -5.25
N GLU A 32 23.73 8.61 -5.89
CA GLU A 32 24.67 8.79 -6.99
C GLU A 32 25.93 9.58 -6.55
N ASP A 33 25.82 10.47 -5.57
CA ASP A 33 26.95 11.19 -4.97
C ASP A 33 26.91 11.21 -3.43
N ALA A 34 27.75 10.37 -2.81
CA ALA A 34 27.86 10.29 -1.36
C ALA A 34 28.44 11.55 -0.67
N ASN A 35 28.94 12.54 -1.42
CA ASN A 35 29.32 13.84 -0.87
C ASN A 35 28.11 14.76 -0.68
N ILE A 36 26.98 14.44 -1.30
CA ILE A 36 25.72 15.17 -1.12
C ILE A 36 24.99 14.56 0.06
N HIS A 37 25.02 15.27 1.18
CA HIS A 37 24.29 14.90 2.39
C HIS A 37 22.83 15.33 2.30
N PHE A 38 21.93 14.41 2.62
CA PHE A 38 20.53 14.71 2.83
C PHE A 38 20.28 14.96 4.32
N ASP A 39 19.67 16.12 4.61
CA ASP A 39 19.11 16.47 5.92
C ASP A 39 17.58 16.60 5.80
N TYR A 40 16.99 15.64 5.08
CA TYR A 40 15.54 15.47 5.04
C TYR A 40 15.06 14.73 6.30
N GLY A 41 13.76 14.53 6.39
CA GLY A 41 13.13 13.96 7.59
C GLY A 41 11.68 14.38 7.75
N PHE A 42 11.01 14.72 6.64
CA PHE A 42 9.62 15.09 6.63
C PHE A 42 8.78 13.91 7.14
N ALA A 43 7.71 14.21 7.88
CA ALA A 43 6.81 13.19 8.40
C ALA A 43 5.84 12.68 7.32
N ILE A 44 6.41 12.14 6.23
CA ILE A 44 5.67 11.52 5.14
C ILE A 44 5.02 10.25 5.68
N LYS A 45 3.69 10.21 5.62
CA LYS A 45 2.86 9.08 6.05
C LYS A 45 2.31 8.28 4.88
N ALA A 46 2.17 8.95 3.72
CA ALA A 46 1.50 8.38 2.56
C ALA A 46 2.09 8.84 1.23
N VAL A 47 2.05 7.96 0.23
CA VAL A 47 2.33 8.28 -1.18
C VAL A 47 1.14 7.83 -2.03
N VAL A 48 0.74 8.67 -2.98
CA VAL A 48 -0.30 8.36 -3.98
C VAL A 48 0.29 8.52 -5.39
N ALA A 49 0.45 7.41 -6.09
CA ALA A 49 0.96 7.34 -7.44
C ALA A 49 -0.20 7.09 -8.42
N ILE A 50 -0.56 8.10 -9.21
CA ILE A 50 -1.63 8.00 -10.21
C ILE A 50 -0.96 7.68 -11.56
N ALA A 51 -1.42 6.62 -12.21
CA ALA A 51 -0.90 6.09 -13.46
C ALA A 51 0.62 6.26 -13.63
N PRO A 52 1.44 5.82 -12.65
CA PRO A 52 2.82 6.28 -12.56
C PRO A 52 3.70 5.65 -13.65
N ALA A 53 4.70 6.41 -14.09
CA ALA A 53 5.87 5.81 -14.73
C ALA A 53 6.73 5.09 -13.67
N ASP A 54 7.62 4.19 -14.09
CA ASP A 54 8.68 3.65 -13.22
C ASP A 54 9.91 3.22 -14.03
N GLY A 55 11.10 3.65 -13.61
CA GLY A 55 12.36 3.29 -14.26
C GLY A 55 12.86 4.32 -15.26
N GLN A 56 12.31 5.55 -15.24
CA GLN A 56 12.95 6.69 -15.88
C GLN A 56 14.15 7.16 -15.06
N TYR A 57 14.00 7.14 -13.74
CA TYR A 57 15.12 7.30 -12.83
C TYR A 57 15.71 5.93 -12.47
N LYS A 58 17.04 5.78 -12.55
CA LYS A 58 17.76 4.53 -12.29
C LYS A 58 18.98 4.78 -11.41
N PRO A 59 18.78 5.05 -10.12
CA PRO A 59 19.86 5.25 -9.17
C PRO A 59 20.67 3.97 -8.99
N ALA A 60 21.91 4.12 -8.52
CA ALA A 60 22.80 2.99 -8.23
C ALA A 60 22.26 2.06 -7.12
N GLN A 61 21.33 2.55 -6.29
CA GLN A 61 20.71 1.80 -5.19
C GLN A 61 19.19 1.62 -5.40
N HIS A 62 18.64 0.55 -4.85
CA HIS A 62 17.20 0.28 -4.92
C HIS A 62 16.39 1.33 -4.14
N ARG A 63 15.30 1.83 -4.73
CA ARG A 63 14.41 2.84 -4.14
C ARG A 63 13.37 2.22 -3.21
N TRP A 64 13.81 1.68 -2.07
CA TRP A 64 12.88 1.17 -1.07
C TRP A 64 12.10 2.31 -0.42
N ILE A 65 10.78 2.18 -0.39
CA ILE A 65 9.90 3.05 0.40
C ILE A 65 9.60 2.30 1.70
N GLU A 66 10.05 2.85 2.82
CA GLU A 66 9.99 2.19 4.12
C GLU A 66 9.00 2.89 5.05
N ASP A 67 8.11 2.10 5.66
CA ASP A 67 7.23 2.58 6.73
C ASP A 67 6.42 3.83 6.33
N VAL A 68 5.88 3.79 5.10
CA VAL A 68 5.02 4.79 4.48
C VAL A 68 3.89 4.04 3.77
N SER A 69 2.66 4.50 3.95
CA SER A 69 1.51 3.89 3.26
C SER A 69 1.55 4.26 1.78
N TYR A 70 1.16 3.34 0.90
CA TYR A 70 1.31 3.54 -0.54
C TYR A 70 0.05 3.18 -1.32
N LEU A 71 -0.44 4.08 -2.15
CA LEU A 71 -1.53 3.82 -3.08
C LEU A 71 -1.03 4.02 -4.51
N THR A 72 -1.23 3.03 -5.36
CA THR A 72 -1.13 3.22 -6.82
C THR A 72 -2.46 2.98 -7.50
N LEU A 73 -2.76 3.78 -8.51
CA LEU A 73 -4.00 3.70 -9.28
C LEU A 73 -3.69 3.79 -10.78
N GLN A 74 -4.04 2.76 -11.55
CA GLN A 74 -3.68 2.63 -12.97
C GLN A 74 -4.92 2.37 -13.82
N GLY A 75 -4.97 2.99 -15.01
CA GLY A 75 -6.01 2.71 -16.00
C GLY A 75 -5.74 1.41 -16.76
N ALA A 76 -6.77 0.59 -16.97
CA ALA A 76 -6.66 -0.63 -17.76
C ALA A 76 -6.57 -0.38 -19.28
N HIS A 77 -6.95 0.81 -19.72
CA HIS A 77 -6.81 1.29 -21.10
C HIS A 77 -5.80 2.43 -21.16
N ASP A 78 -4.81 2.41 -20.27
CA ASP A 78 -3.65 3.26 -20.33
C ASP A 78 -2.78 2.82 -21.52
N ALA A 79 -2.72 3.66 -22.54
CA ALA A 79 -1.93 3.43 -23.75
C ALA A 79 -0.57 4.14 -23.72
N ASP A 80 -0.32 5.00 -22.72
CA ASP A 80 0.95 5.71 -22.52
C ASP A 80 1.93 4.83 -21.72
N VAL A 81 1.40 4.01 -20.81
CA VAL A 81 2.15 3.04 -20.01
C VAL A 81 1.56 1.64 -20.21
N SER A 82 2.12 0.88 -21.15
CA SER A 82 1.63 -0.45 -21.57
C SER A 82 1.82 -1.58 -20.55
N SER A 83 2.55 -1.34 -19.46
CA SER A 83 2.75 -2.27 -18.34
C SER A 83 2.37 -1.57 -17.04
N PHE A 84 1.77 -2.26 -16.06
CA PHE A 84 1.40 -1.64 -14.77
C PHE A 84 2.66 -1.26 -13.97
N MET A 85 3.33 -0.17 -14.34
CA MET A 85 4.59 0.27 -13.75
C MET A 85 4.44 0.63 -12.27
N GLY A 86 3.27 1.11 -11.87
CA GLY A 86 2.93 1.33 -10.46
C GLY A 86 3.04 0.08 -9.58
N SER A 87 2.87 -1.13 -10.14
CA SER A 87 3.06 -2.38 -9.41
C SER A 87 4.52 -2.57 -8.96
N ARG A 88 5.49 -2.12 -9.76
CA ARG A 88 6.93 -2.19 -9.40
C ARG A 88 7.24 -1.29 -8.22
N GLN A 89 6.72 -0.07 -8.22
CA GLN A 89 6.84 0.84 -7.08
C GLN A 89 6.14 0.27 -5.85
N TRP A 90 4.96 -0.32 -6.01
CA TRP A 90 4.23 -0.99 -4.94
C TRP A 90 5.02 -2.16 -4.34
N GLU A 91 5.72 -2.95 -5.15
CA GLU A 91 6.59 -4.05 -4.68
C GLU A 91 7.82 -3.53 -3.91
N HIS A 92 8.32 -2.34 -4.26
CA HIS A 92 9.41 -1.67 -3.53
C HIS A 92 8.98 -0.96 -2.24
N VAL A 93 7.73 -1.14 -1.80
CA VAL A 93 7.27 -0.70 -0.47
C VAL A 93 7.41 -1.83 0.53
N ARG A 94 8.16 -1.57 1.61
CA ARG A 94 8.38 -2.52 2.71
C ARG A 94 8.07 -1.90 4.07
N TYR A 95 7.57 -2.73 4.98
CA TYR A 95 7.36 -2.37 6.37
C TYR A 95 8.44 -3.05 7.21
N THR A 96 9.32 -2.23 7.78
CA THR A 96 10.49 -2.73 8.52
C THR A 96 10.17 -2.95 9.99
N GLN A 97 9.05 -2.37 10.48
CA GLN A 97 8.59 -2.47 11.85
C GLN A 97 7.05 -2.57 11.93
N PRO A 98 6.48 -2.99 13.08
CA PRO A 98 5.04 -2.93 13.30
C PRO A 98 4.53 -1.48 13.25
N GLY A 99 3.44 -1.25 12.52
CA GLY A 99 2.82 0.07 12.44
C GLY A 99 1.52 0.07 11.64
N PRO A 100 0.87 1.24 11.50
CA PRO A 100 -0.42 1.37 10.86
C PRO A 100 -0.35 1.45 9.32
N TRP A 101 0.85 1.27 8.73
CA TRP A 101 1.06 1.43 7.30
C TRP A 101 0.42 0.30 6.49
N PHE A 102 -0.06 0.64 5.31
CA PHE A 102 -0.59 -0.32 4.36
C PHE A 102 -0.39 0.17 2.93
N LYS A 103 -0.39 -0.79 1.99
CA LYS A 103 -0.26 -0.52 0.57
C LYS A 103 -1.45 -1.08 -0.19
N ALA A 104 -1.87 -0.35 -1.22
CA ALA A 104 -3.01 -0.70 -2.05
C ALA A 104 -2.68 -0.43 -3.52
N GLU A 105 -3.20 -1.30 -4.38
CA GLU A 105 -3.08 -1.21 -5.82
C GLU A 105 -4.48 -1.26 -6.42
N ILE A 106 -4.81 -0.28 -7.26
CA ILE A 106 -6.11 -0.17 -7.92
C ILE A 106 -5.91 -0.20 -9.43
N PHE A 107 -6.52 -1.20 -10.06
CA PHE A 107 -6.58 -1.32 -11.51
C PHE A 107 -7.98 -0.95 -11.99
N ALA A 108 -8.11 0.20 -12.66
CA ALA A 108 -9.39 0.78 -13.06
C ALA A 108 -9.76 0.38 -14.48
N TYR A 109 -10.74 -0.51 -14.62
CA TYR A 109 -11.26 -0.94 -15.93
C TYR A 109 -11.80 0.25 -16.73
N ARG A 110 -11.54 0.29 -18.04
CA ARG A 110 -11.95 1.37 -18.97
C ARG A 110 -11.43 2.77 -18.65
N ALA A 111 -10.59 2.92 -17.61
CA ALA A 111 -9.87 4.15 -17.32
C ALA A 111 -8.61 4.20 -18.17
N ASN A 112 -8.25 5.41 -18.59
CA ASN A 112 -7.12 5.71 -19.46
C ASN A 112 -6.07 6.56 -18.69
N HIS A 113 -4.92 6.87 -19.26
CA HIS A 113 -3.86 7.69 -18.64
C HIS A 113 -4.30 9.15 -18.41
N GLY A 114 -4.90 9.79 -19.42
CA GLY A 114 -5.09 11.23 -19.45
C GLY A 114 -6.25 11.75 -18.61
N GLN A 115 -7.34 10.98 -18.48
CA GLN A 115 -8.56 11.46 -17.84
C GLN A 115 -8.49 11.50 -16.31
N PHE A 116 -7.35 11.18 -15.69
CA PHE A 116 -7.11 11.48 -14.27
C PHE A 116 -7.04 12.98 -13.97
N ASN A 117 -6.82 13.82 -14.99
CA ASN A 117 -6.90 15.28 -14.90
C ASN A 117 -7.88 15.85 -15.95
N THR A 118 -7.99 17.18 -16.02
CA THR A 118 -8.89 17.89 -16.93
C THR A 118 -8.21 18.39 -18.20
N VAL A 119 -6.89 18.25 -18.32
CA VAL A 119 -6.07 18.87 -19.37
C VAL A 119 -5.71 17.86 -20.46
N TRP A 120 -5.28 16.64 -20.11
CA TRP A 120 -4.77 15.65 -21.07
C TRP A 120 -5.87 14.95 -21.88
N GLY A 121 -7.10 14.91 -21.34
CA GLY A 121 -8.27 14.45 -22.09
C GLY A 121 -8.25 12.95 -22.39
N ARG A 122 -8.86 12.57 -23.53
CA ARG A 122 -9.10 11.15 -23.91
C ARG A 122 -7.98 10.55 -24.77
N SER A 123 -7.14 11.40 -25.35
CA SER A 123 -6.08 11.07 -26.28
C SER A 123 -4.77 10.88 -25.49
N ASP A 124 -4.52 9.65 -25.05
CA ASP A 124 -3.39 9.34 -24.14
C ASP A 124 -2.07 9.06 -24.86
N ALA A 125 -2.08 9.09 -26.19
CA ALA A 125 -0.86 9.01 -26.97
C ALA A 125 -0.65 10.35 -27.67
N GLY A 126 0.57 10.86 -27.76
CA GLY A 126 0.83 12.02 -28.63
C GLY A 126 0.26 11.79 -30.04
N GLU A 127 -0.18 12.85 -30.72
CA GLU A 127 -0.54 12.72 -32.14
C GLU A 127 0.68 12.17 -32.91
N PRO A 128 0.51 11.20 -33.83
CA PRO A 128 -0.75 10.72 -34.42
C PRO A 128 -1.31 9.43 -33.79
N LEU A 129 -0.70 8.86 -32.75
CA LEU A 129 -1.11 7.58 -32.15
C LEU A 129 -2.52 7.64 -31.52
N SER A 130 -2.92 8.82 -31.04
CA SER A 130 -4.28 9.02 -30.51
C SER A 130 -5.40 8.82 -31.51
N TRP A 131 -5.12 8.88 -32.82
CA TRP A 131 -6.11 8.64 -33.86
C TRP A 131 -6.42 7.15 -34.08
N LEU A 132 -5.58 6.24 -33.57
CA LEU A 132 -5.81 4.79 -33.59
C LEU A 132 -6.47 4.25 -32.32
N LEU A 133 -6.70 5.07 -31.29
CA LEU A 133 -7.28 4.61 -30.03
C LEU A 133 -8.80 4.41 -30.16
N ASN A 134 -9.29 3.21 -29.85
CA ASN A 134 -10.72 2.97 -29.71
C ASN A 134 -11.22 3.59 -28.40
N LEU A 135 -11.69 4.84 -28.46
CA LEU A 135 -12.13 5.62 -27.29
C LEU A 135 -13.56 5.29 -26.83
N LYS A 136 -14.36 4.57 -27.63
CA LYS A 136 -15.77 4.25 -27.32
C LYS A 136 -15.96 3.49 -26.00
N PRO A 137 -15.11 2.52 -25.63
CA PRO A 137 -15.21 1.85 -24.34
C PRO A 137 -14.57 2.63 -23.19
N LEU A 138 -14.14 3.89 -23.31
CA LEU A 138 -13.58 4.59 -22.14
C LEU A 138 -14.65 5.05 -21.16
N LEU A 139 -14.32 5.04 -19.86
CA LEU A 139 -15.12 5.75 -18.85
C LEU A 139 -15.21 7.23 -19.22
N PRO A 140 -16.35 7.90 -18.98
CA PRO A 140 -16.41 9.35 -18.99
C PRO A 140 -15.34 9.91 -18.04
N GLY A 141 -14.56 10.90 -18.48
CA GLY A 141 -13.49 11.45 -17.65
C GLY A 141 -13.98 12.00 -16.31
N SER A 142 -15.21 12.50 -16.24
CA SER A 142 -15.84 12.89 -14.98
C SER A 142 -16.01 11.70 -14.01
N GLU A 143 -16.38 10.53 -14.51
CA GLU A 143 -16.50 9.30 -13.72
C GLU A 143 -15.12 8.77 -13.31
N GLN A 144 -14.13 8.78 -14.20
CA GLN A 144 -12.76 8.39 -13.87
C GLN A 144 -12.16 9.29 -12.78
N ARG A 145 -12.34 10.61 -12.88
CA ARG A 145 -11.91 11.56 -11.83
C ARG A 145 -12.67 11.36 -10.54
N ARG A 146 -13.98 11.11 -10.59
CA ARG A 146 -14.79 10.83 -9.39
C ARG A 146 -14.31 9.56 -8.69
N PHE A 147 -14.10 8.48 -9.43
CA PHE A 147 -13.55 7.23 -8.93
C PHE A 147 -12.19 7.45 -8.25
N SER A 148 -11.29 8.16 -8.92
CA SER A 148 -9.95 8.46 -8.39
C SER A 148 -10.03 9.32 -7.13
N LYS A 149 -10.84 10.38 -7.14
CA LYS A 149 -11.06 11.27 -5.99
C LYS A 149 -11.58 10.49 -4.77
N THR A 150 -12.56 9.61 -4.95
CA THR A 150 -13.12 8.82 -3.84
C THR A 150 -12.08 7.90 -3.21
N ASN A 151 -11.34 7.14 -4.03
CA ASN A 151 -10.33 6.20 -3.54
C ASN A 151 -9.15 6.92 -2.87
N ILE A 152 -8.66 7.99 -3.51
CA ILE A 152 -7.55 8.80 -2.98
C ILE A 152 -7.97 9.48 -1.67
N ALA A 153 -9.16 10.08 -1.61
CA ALA A 153 -9.64 10.72 -0.40
C ALA A 153 -9.76 9.71 0.74
N GLY A 154 -10.37 8.54 0.49
CA GLY A 154 -10.49 7.51 1.53
C GLY A 154 -9.13 7.00 2.02
N PHE A 155 -8.17 6.79 1.11
CA PHE A 155 -6.80 6.44 1.47
C PHE A 155 -6.13 7.51 2.36
N LEU A 156 -6.25 8.78 2.00
CA LEU A 156 -5.69 9.89 2.77
C LEU A 156 -6.37 10.06 4.13
N GLU A 157 -7.69 9.86 4.22
CA GLU A 157 -8.40 9.87 5.51
C GLU A 157 -7.92 8.76 6.45
N VAL A 158 -7.65 7.56 5.92
CA VAL A 158 -7.10 6.46 6.72
C VAL A 158 -5.67 6.75 7.17
N THR A 159 -4.82 7.24 6.26
CA THR A 159 -3.37 7.36 6.49
C THR A 159 -2.94 8.64 7.20
N LEU A 160 -3.70 9.73 7.02
CA LEU A 160 -3.41 11.03 7.61
C LEU A 160 -4.33 11.36 8.77
N HIS A 161 -5.56 10.83 8.84
CA HIS A 161 -6.50 11.17 9.92
C HIS A 161 -6.92 9.98 10.78
N ASP A 162 -6.34 8.80 10.56
CA ASP A 162 -6.63 7.57 11.31
C ASP A 162 -8.12 7.17 11.22
N ARG A 163 -8.84 7.63 10.18
CA ARG A 163 -10.28 7.39 9.98
C ARG A 163 -10.50 6.05 9.29
N LEU A 164 -10.29 4.96 10.03
CA LEU A 164 -10.40 3.58 9.53
C LEU A 164 -11.75 3.25 8.88
N VAL A 165 -12.81 4.01 9.20
CA VAL A 165 -14.11 3.88 8.52
C VAL A 165 -13.98 3.97 7.01
N TYR A 166 -13.00 4.70 6.45
CA TYR A 166 -12.82 4.86 5.00
C TYR A 166 -12.06 3.74 4.31
N VAL A 167 -11.57 2.71 5.03
CA VAL A 167 -10.90 1.57 4.38
C VAL A 167 -11.80 0.90 3.34
N HIS A 168 -13.13 0.86 3.57
CA HIS A 168 -14.08 0.26 2.64
C HIS A 168 -14.12 0.94 1.26
N THR A 169 -13.72 2.22 1.15
CA THR A 169 -13.74 2.92 -0.14
C THR A 169 -12.72 2.35 -1.11
N LEU A 170 -11.63 1.76 -0.60
CA LEU A 170 -10.59 1.08 -1.38
C LEU A 170 -11.07 -0.25 -2.00
N HIS A 171 -12.25 -0.72 -1.60
CA HIS A 171 -12.86 -1.96 -2.09
C HIS A 171 -14.00 -1.74 -3.09
N GLN A 172 -14.37 -0.49 -3.42
CA GLN A 172 -15.52 -0.23 -4.29
C GLN A 172 -15.16 -0.29 -5.78
N SER A 173 -15.59 -1.37 -6.44
CA SER A 173 -15.47 -1.58 -7.90
C SER A 173 -16.55 -0.80 -8.65
N LEU A 174 -16.17 -0.01 -9.66
CA LEU A 174 -16.99 0.12 -10.86
C LEU A 174 -16.98 -1.23 -11.61
N PRO A 175 -17.94 -1.56 -12.49
CA PRO A 175 -17.98 -2.87 -13.17
C PRO A 175 -16.65 -3.15 -13.89
N GLY A 176 -15.84 -4.03 -13.29
CA GLY A 176 -14.44 -4.28 -13.65
C GLY A 176 -13.69 -4.82 -12.43
N ARG A 177 -12.81 -5.81 -12.62
CA ARG A 177 -12.14 -6.53 -11.52
C ARG A 177 -11.23 -5.57 -10.73
N ILE A 178 -11.43 -5.50 -9.40
CA ILE A 178 -10.40 -5.05 -8.46
C ILE A 178 -9.49 -6.24 -8.18
N VAL A 179 -8.18 -6.09 -8.43
CA VAL A 179 -7.17 -7.00 -7.87
C VAL A 179 -6.61 -6.31 -6.62
N LEU A 180 -7.17 -6.64 -5.46
CA LEU A 180 -6.56 -6.30 -4.18
C LEU A 180 -5.47 -7.34 -3.89
N ALA A 181 -4.27 -7.10 -4.40
CA ALA A 181 -3.10 -7.80 -3.87
C ALA A 181 -2.76 -7.16 -2.50
N GLY A 182 -3.22 -7.80 -1.42
CA GLY A 182 -2.67 -7.59 -0.07
C GLY A 182 -3.20 -6.38 0.73
N CYS A 183 -4.47 -6.41 1.15
CA CYS A 183 -4.87 -5.68 2.36
C CYS A 183 -4.48 -6.51 3.59
N PHE A 184 -3.22 -6.44 4.04
CA PHE A 184 -2.81 -7.02 5.32
C PHE A 184 -2.92 -5.96 6.41
N VAL A 185 -4.10 -5.82 7.03
CA VAL A 185 -4.23 -5.12 8.31
C VAL A 185 -3.69 -6.06 9.40
N ARG A 186 -2.36 -6.09 9.59
CA ARG A 186 -1.78 -6.83 10.71
C ARG A 186 -1.87 -5.97 11.97
N ARG A 187 -2.94 -6.18 12.77
CA ARG A 187 -3.03 -5.62 14.13
C ARG A 187 -1.80 -6.06 14.92
N GLY A 188 -0.97 -5.10 15.34
CA GLY A 188 -0.06 -5.31 16.47
C GLY A 188 -0.89 -5.72 17.69
N ARG A 189 -0.47 -6.78 18.40
CA ARG A 189 -1.06 -7.14 19.69
C ARG A 189 -1.02 -5.91 20.59
N ARG A 190 -2.16 -5.54 21.19
CA ARG A 190 -2.17 -4.57 22.30
C ARG A 190 -1.40 -5.22 23.47
N PRO A 191 -0.44 -4.54 24.08
CA PRO A 191 0.07 -4.95 25.38
C PRO A 191 -0.92 -4.42 26.42
N HIS A 192 -2.02 -5.12 26.69
CA HIS A 192 -2.84 -5.02 27.90
C HIS A 192 -4.09 -5.88 27.73
N ASP A 193 -3.94 -7.19 27.97
CA ASP A 193 -5.01 -8.07 28.44
C ASP A 193 -4.36 -9.02 29.44
N ASN A 194 -4.00 -8.46 30.60
CA ASN A 194 -3.62 -9.23 31.77
C ASN A 194 -4.64 -8.89 32.86
N HIS A 195 -5.86 -9.39 32.68
CA HIS A 195 -6.81 -9.48 33.77
C HIS A 195 -6.61 -10.83 34.43
N GLY A 196 -6.01 -10.77 35.62
CA GLY A 196 -5.98 -11.90 36.54
C GLY A 196 -7.39 -12.32 36.93
N ASP A 197 -7.62 -13.62 36.92
CA ASP A 197 -8.57 -14.22 37.85
C ASP A 197 -7.75 -15.12 38.78
N GLY A 198 -7.51 -14.59 39.97
CA GLY A 198 -7.02 -15.37 41.10
C GLY A 198 -8.19 -16.13 41.70
N ARG A 199 -8.17 -17.46 41.59
CA ARG A 199 -8.84 -18.33 42.57
C ARG A 199 -7.89 -19.39 43.09
N THR A 200 -7.51 -19.16 44.33
CA THR A 200 -6.87 -20.08 45.26
C THR A 200 -7.78 -21.28 45.56
N HIS A 201 -7.24 -22.50 45.61
CA HIS A 201 -7.60 -23.47 46.65
C HIS A 201 -6.47 -24.46 46.91
N ARG A 202 -6.27 -24.72 48.21
CA ARG A 202 -5.21 -25.50 48.86
C ARG A 202 -5.31 -27.00 48.58
N GLY A 203 -4.20 -27.69 48.83
CA GLY A 203 -3.97 -29.09 48.49
C GLY A 203 -4.70 -30.15 49.31
N ARG A 204 -4.45 -31.41 48.95
CA ARG A 204 -4.46 -32.60 49.81
C ARG A 204 -3.65 -33.74 49.15
N GLU A 205 -2.98 -34.47 50.02
CA GLU A 205 -1.95 -35.51 49.84
C GLU A 205 -2.41 -36.83 49.18
N PRO A 206 -1.45 -37.72 48.80
CA PRO A 206 -1.72 -39.02 48.19
C PRO A 206 -1.87 -40.15 49.23
N VAL A 207 -2.67 -41.17 48.92
CA VAL A 207 -2.70 -42.44 49.68
C VAL A 207 -2.70 -43.64 48.73
N HIS A 208 -1.75 -44.55 49.00
CA HIS A 208 -1.51 -45.86 48.40
C HIS A 208 -2.70 -46.85 48.50
N LEU A 209 -2.69 -47.86 47.63
CA LEU A 209 -2.95 -49.25 48.05
C LEU A 209 -2.25 -50.26 47.12
N ALA A 210 -1.40 -51.08 47.75
CA ALA A 210 -0.67 -52.19 47.17
C ALA A 210 -1.53 -53.46 47.13
N GLY A 211 -1.24 -54.35 46.17
CA GLY A 211 -1.77 -55.71 46.14
C GLY A 211 -1.07 -56.56 45.08
N ARG A 212 -0.07 -57.34 45.49
CA ARG A 212 0.39 -58.58 44.84
C ARG A 212 -0.12 -59.76 45.67
N PRO A 213 -0.38 -60.94 45.09
CA PRO A 213 0.69 -61.97 45.03
C PRO A 213 0.71 -62.88 43.79
N ASN A 214 1.93 -63.38 43.50
CA ASN A 214 2.42 -64.61 42.87
C ASN A 214 1.51 -65.54 42.02
N SER A 215 2.02 -65.96 40.84
CA SER A 215 2.41 -67.34 40.46
C SER A 215 2.72 -67.45 38.94
N VAL A 216 3.94 -67.76 38.48
CA VAL A 216 4.50 -69.08 38.04
C VAL A 216 4.20 -69.50 36.57
N ALA A 217 5.27 -69.98 35.90
CA ALA A 217 5.40 -70.72 34.61
C ALA A 217 5.26 -69.89 33.32
N GLY A 218 6.10 -70.00 32.28
CA GLY A 218 7.00 -71.09 31.86
C GLY A 218 6.52 -71.61 30.50
N GLY A 219 7.23 -71.29 29.41
CA GLY A 219 6.91 -71.68 28.04
C GLY A 219 7.47 -70.71 27.01
#